data_AF-N9AKM8-F1
#
_entry.id   AF-N9AKM8-F1
#
_cell.length_a   1.000
_cell.length_b   1.000
_cell.length_c   1.000
_cell.angle_alpha   90.00
_cell.angle_beta   90.00
_cell.angle_gamma   90.00
#
_symmetry.space_group_name_H-M   'P 1'
#
loop_
_entity.id
_entity.type
_entity.pdbx_description
1 polymer ?
#
loop_
_entity_poly.entity_id
_entity_poly.type
_entity_poly.pdbx_seq_one_letter_code
_entity_poly.pdbx_strand_id
1 'polypeptide(L)'
;MKYLFGIWIGLNLSVLSYADTQFSPPPLKLEPLATFKVELNAPVWELGKTADMGQRRIIPITGGTFEGPSFRGRILNNGADWQIVDSKGLAIIDTRYLLKTDDGALIYLQTKGYRHASPEILKQLSTGKDVDPSQYYFKLTMQFETSAPQYAWLNQTVAVGSAMRLGKAVIYDAFTLK
;
A
#
# COMPACT_ATOMS: atom_id res chain seq x y z
N MET A 1 30.26 45.25 50.39
CA MET A 1 28.95 45.93 50.48
C MET A 1 28.52 46.36 49.08
N LYS A 2 27.68 45.58 48.40
CA LYS A 2 26.74 45.99 47.34
C LYS A 2 25.96 44.75 46.86
N TYR A 3 24.64 44.89 46.88
CA TYR A 3 23.61 43.90 46.61
C TYR A 3 23.58 43.51 45.12
N LEU A 4 23.15 42.27 44.82
CA LEU A 4 22.50 41.92 43.56
C LEU A 4 21.45 40.84 43.83
N PHE A 5 20.20 41.29 43.87
CA PHE A 5 18.98 40.47 43.81
C PHE A 5 18.89 39.85 42.41
N GLY A 6 18.95 38.53 42.32
CA GLY A 6 18.59 37.79 41.12
C GLY A 6 17.15 37.33 41.21
N ILE A 7 16.24 38.02 40.51
CA ILE A 7 14.84 37.63 40.36
C ILE A 7 14.81 36.41 39.42
N TRP A 8 14.51 35.23 39.97
CA TRP A 8 14.20 34.04 39.17
C TRP A 8 12.77 34.14 38.65
N ILE A 9 12.62 34.52 37.38
CA ILE A 9 11.33 34.45 36.67
C ILE A 9 11.12 32.99 36.27
N GLY A 10 10.28 32.28 37.03
CA GLY A 10 9.84 30.94 36.66
C GLY A 10 8.99 31.01 35.39
N LEU A 11 9.51 30.51 34.27
CA LEU A 11 8.70 30.16 33.12
C LEU A 11 7.75 29.02 33.53
N ASN A 12 6.49 29.34 33.77
CA ASN A 12 5.42 28.34 33.79
C ASN A 12 5.22 27.86 32.34
N LEU A 13 5.93 26.79 31.97
CA LEU A 13 5.52 25.95 30.86
C LEU A 13 4.21 25.26 31.29
N SER A 14 3.09 25.86 30.90
CA SER A 14 1.81 25.17 30.91
C SER A 14 1.90 24.03 29.90
N VAL A 15 2.28 22.85 30.38
CA VAL A 15 2.04 21.61 29.66
C VAL A 15 0.54 21.55 29.48
N LEU A 16 0.07 21.58 28.23
CA LEU A 16 -1.31 21.25 27.91
C LEU A 16 -1.53 19.80 28.35
N SER A 17 -1.95 19.65 29.61
CA SER A 17 -2.47 18.41 30.15
C SER A 17 -3.79 18.17 29.44
N TYR A 18 -3.78 17.30 28.44
CA TYR A 18 -5.03 16.72 27.95
C TYR A 18 -5.68 16.03 29.15
N ALA A 19 -6.93 16.39 29.46
CA ALA A 19 -7.67 15.76 30.55
C ALA A 19 -7.60 14.23 30.40
N ASP A 20 -7.29 13.52 31.48
CA ASP A 20 -7.27 12.06 31.48
C ASP A 20 -8.60 11.53 30.94
N THR A 21 -8.56 10.92 29.77
CA THR A 21 -9.76 10.41 29.12
C THR A 21 -10.10 9.04 29.70
N GLN A 22 -11.36 8.83 30.06
CA GLN A 22 -11.86 7.52 30.50
C GLN A 22 -11.78 6.44 29.40
N PHE A 23 -11.68 6.85 28.13
CA PHE A 23 -11.74 5.96 26.97
C PHE A 23 -10.46 6.05 26.14
N SER A 24 -10.11 4.95 25.47
CA SER A 24 -9.03 4.87 24.48
C SER A 24 -9.57 4.33 23.16
N PRO A 25 -8.94 4.65 22.02
CA PRO A 25 -9.28 4.02 20.75
C PRO A 25 -9.21 2.50 20.84
N PRO A 26 -10.06 1.77 20.10
CA PRO A 26 -9.96 0.32 20.04
C PRO A 26 -8.59 -0.10 19.46
N PRO A 27 -8.02 -1.24 19.90
CA PRO A 27 -6.78 -1.75 19.36
C PRO A 27 -6.96 -2.18 17.90
N LEU A 28 -5.97 -1.89 17.06
CA LEU A 28 -5.97 -2.33 15.66
C LEU A 28 -5.83 -3.84 15.55
N LYS A 29 -6.73 -4.47 14.78
CA LYS A 29 -6.60 -5.88 14.38
C LYS A 29 -6.62 -6.00 12.86
N LEU A 30 -5.81 -6.90 12.33
CA LEU A 30 -5.80 -7.26 10.92
C LEU A 30 -6.50 -8.61 10.75
N GLU A 31 -7.50 -8.65 9.89
CA GLU A 31 -8.20 -9.87 9.50
C GLU A 31 -7.81 -10.25 8.07
N PRO A 32 -7.36 -11.49 7.81
CA PRO A 32 -7.03 -11.93 6.45
C PRO A 32 -8.25 -11.84 5.53
N LEU A 33 -8.09 -11.17 4.39
CA LEU A 33 -9.13 -11.05 3.36
C LEU A 33 -8.92 -12.10 2.26
N ALA A 34 -7.80 -12.01 1.55
CA ALA A 34 -7.44 -12.89 0.45
C ALA A 34 -5.96 -12.71 0.06
N THR A 35 -5.36 -13.73 -0.52
CA THR A 35 -4.08 -13.62 -1.22
C THR A 35 -4.35 -13.31 -2.69
N PHE A 36 -3.71 -12.28 -3.21
CA PHE A 36 -3.79 -11.87 -4.60
C PHE A 36 -2.53 -12.25 -5.36
N LYS A 37 -2.71 -12.72 -6.59
CA LYS A 37 -1.64 -12.93 -7.56
C LYS A 37 -1.97 -12.11 -8.80
N VAL A 38 -1.27 -10.98 -8.98
CA VAL A 38 -1.46 -10.05 -10.08
C VAL A 38 -0.48 -10.36 -11.21
N GLU A 39 -0.98 -10.49 -12.43
CA GLU A 39 -0.19 -10.79 -13.61
C GLU A 39 0.11 -9.53 -14.43
N LEU A 40 1.39 -9.34 -14.76
CA LEU A 40 1.93 -8.18 -15.47
C LEU A 40 2.53 -8.62 -16.82
N ASN A 41 1.77 -9.41 -17.59
CA ASN A 41 2.20 -10.09 -18.81
C ASN A 41 2.14 -9.17 -20.05
N ALA A 42 2.55 -7.92 -19.91
CA ALA A 42 2.65 -6.95 -20.99
C ALA A 42 3.92 -6.11 -20.87
N PRO A 43 4.42 -5.51 -21.96
CA PRO A 43 5.53 -4.58 -21.89
C PRO A 43 5.22 -3.40 -20.96
N VAL A 44 6.23 -2.97 -20.20
CA VAL A 44 6.16 -1.74 -19.41
C VAL A 44 6.41 -0.56 -20.34
N TRP A 45 5.60 0.49 -20.24
CA TRP A 45 5.92 1.77 -20.87
C TRP A 45 6.79 2.59 -19.93
N GLU A 46 8.04 2.79 -20.32
CA GLU A 46 9.02 3.63 -19.64
C GLU A 46 8.93 5.05 -20.22
N LEU A 47 8.28 5.98 -19.51
CA LEU A 47 8.04 7.36 -19.99
C LEU A 47 9.23 8.30 -19.69
N GLY A 48 10.18 7.85 -18.86
CA GLY A 48 11.31 8.68 -18.44
C GLY A 48 10.96 9.64 -17.29
N LYS A 49 11.84 10.61 -17.04
CA LYS A 49 11.64 11.65 -16.01
C LYS A 49 10.65 12.70 -16.52
N THR A 50 9.37 12.56 -16.15
CA THR A 50 8.30 13.48 -16.55
C THR A 50 8.18 14.70 -15.64
N ALA A 51 8.69 14.62 -14.41
CA ALA A 51 8.77 15.69 -13.42
C ALA A 51 9.90 15.39 -12.42
N ASP A 52 10.16 16.30 -11.48
CA ASP A 52 11.23 16.13 -10.48
C ASP A 52 11.04 14.96 -9.51
N MET A 53 9.83 14.41 -9.44
CA MET A 53 9.50 13.27 -8.59
C MET A 53 10.18 11.96 -9.01
N GLY A 54 10.61 11.82 -10.27
CA GLY A 54 11.37 10.65 -10.74
C GLY A 54 10.92 10.07 -12.08
N GLN A 55 11.28 8.82 -12.32
CA GLN A 55 10.95 8.07 -13.52
C GLN A 55 9.49 7.64 -13.49
N ARG A 56 8.73 7.96 -14.55
CA ARG A 56 7.36 7.50 -14.74
C ARG A 56 7.34 6.19 -15.51
N ARG A 57 6.66 5.19 -14.96
CA ARG A 57 6.48 3.87 -15.56
C ARG A 57 5.00 3.50 -15.53
N ILE A 58 4.49 2.88 -16.60
CA ILE A 58 3.12 2.35 -16.63
C ILE A 58 3.21 0.84 -16.85
N ILE A 59 2.76 0.09 -15.86
CA ILE A 59 2.88 -1.38 -15.82
C ILE A 59 1.48 -1.97 -15.98
N PRO A 60 1.12 -2.54 -17.15
CA PRO A 60 -0.23 -3.04 -17.37
C PRO A 60 -0.56 -4.22 -16.46
N ILE A 61 -1.78 -4.23 -15.94
CA ILE A 61 -2.34 -5.35 -15.19
C ILE A 61 -3.17 -6.19 -16.15
N THR A 62 -2.66 -7.38 -16.44
CA THR A 62 -3.19 -8.25 -17.51
C THR A 62 -4.16 -9.31 -17.03
N GLY A 63 -4.26 -9.50 -15.71
CA GLY A 63 -5.09 -10.52 -15.09
C GLY A 63 -4.54 -10.96 -13.75
N GLY A 64 -4.93 -12.17 -13.34
CA GLY A 64 -4.54 -12.75 -12.06
C GLY A 64 -5.71 -13.34 -11.30
N THR A 65 -5.47 -13.72 -10.05
CA THR A 65 -6.44 -14.35 -9.16
C THR A 65 -6.38 -13.74 -7.76
N PHE A 66 -7.45 -13.95 -7.01
CA PHE A 66 -7.46 -13.71 -5.57
C PHE A 66 -8.27 -14.80 -4.87
N GLU A 67 -7.79 -15.23 -3.71
CA GLU A 67 -8.41 -16.34 -2.98
C GLU A 67 -8.36 -16.11 -1.46
N GLY A 68 -9.51 -16.21 -0.83
CA GLY A 68 -9.72 -16.14 0.61
C GLY A 68 -11.04 -16.84 0.98
N PRO A 69 -11.32 -17.05 2.28
CA PRO A 69 -12.42 -17.92 2.72
C PRO A 69 -13.80 -17.57 2.15
N SER A 70 -14.10 -16.26 2.05
CA SER A 70 -15.39 -15.73 1.57
C SER A 70 -15.21 -14.71 0.43
N PHE A 71 -14.00 -14.61 -0.12
CA PHE A 71 -13.65 -13.61 -1.12
C PHE A 71 -12.67 -14.20 -2.13
N ARG A 72 -13.18 -14.61 -3.31
CA ARG A 72 -12.39 -15.27 -4.35
C ARG A 72 -12.85 -14.91 -5.75
N GLY A 73 -11.93 -14.98 -6.70
CA GLY A 73 -12.20 -14.82 -8.10
C GLY A 73 -10.97 -14.47 -8.92
N ARG A 74 -11.18 -13.70 -9.99
CA ARG A 74 -10.14 -13.33 -10.96
C ARG A 74 -10.02 -11.84 -11.14
N ILE A 75 -8.81 -11.41 -11.46
CA ILE A 75 -8.50 -10.06 -11.91
C ILE A 75 -8.77 -10.00 -13.42
N LEU A 76 -9.50 -9.01 -13.88
CA LEU A 76 -9.77 -8.80 -15.29
C LEU A 76 -8.57 -8.11 -15.96
N ASN A 77 -8.41 -8.29 -17.27
CA ASN A 77 -7.42 -7.58 -18.07
C ASN A 77 -7.84 -6.11 -18.21
N ASN A 78 -7.55 -5.32 -17.18
CA ASN A 78 -7.93 -3.93 -17.08
C ASN A 78 -6.97 -3.19 -16.15
N GLY A 79 -6.53 -2.02 -16.59
CA GLY A 79 -5.79 -1.08 -15.75
C GLY A 79 -4.29 -1.32 -15.69
N ALA A 80 -3.64 -0.68 -14.72
CA ALA A 80 -2.19 -0.63 -14.60
C ALA A 80 -1.75 -0.20 -13.19
N ASP A 81 -0.44 -0.29 -12.94
CA ASP A 81 0.29 0.51 -11.95
C ASP A 81 0.92 1.72 -12.66
N TRP A 82 0.48 2.93 -12.30
CA TRP A 82 1.10 4.20 -12.69
C TRP A 82 2.18 4.54 -11.66
N GLN A 83 3.31 3.85 -11.79
CA GLN A 83 4.42 3.90 -10.85
C GLN A 83 5.30 5.13 -11.06
N ILE A 84 5.82 5.70 -9.97
CA ILE A 84 6.98 6.60 -9.99
C ILE A 84 8.14 5.90 -9.29
N VAL A 85 9.35 6.01 -9.84
CA VAL A 85 10.58 5.60 -9.14
C VAL A 85 11.46 6.84 -8.94
N ASP A 86 11.66 7.23 -7.70
CA ASP A 86 12.48 8.41 -7.37
C ASP A 86 13.98 8.14 -7.54
N SER A 87 14.80 9.17 -7.34
CA SER A 87 16.27 9.07 -7.47
C SER A 87 16.93 8.19 -6.41
N LYS A 88 16.23 7.84 -5.32
CA LYS A 88 16.69 6.98 -4.24
C LYS A 88 16.18 5.54 -4.39
N GLY A 89 15.42 5.24 -5.43
CA GLY A 89 14.87 3.90 -5.69
C GLY A 89 13.56 3.60 -4.95
N LEU A 90 12.91 4.60 -4.35
CA LEU A 90 11.55 4.46 -3.83
C LEU A 90 10.59 4.33 -5.01
N ALA A 91 9.88 3.21 -5.09
CA ALA A 91 8.76 3.05 -6.00
C ALA A 91 7.47 3.49 -5.29
N ILE A 92 6.82 4.51 -5.83
CA ILE A 92 5.48 4.97 -5.43
C ILE A 92 4.47 4.26 -6.32
N ILE A 93 3.55 3.53 -5.70
CA ILE A 93 2.56 2.68 -6.35
C ILE A 93 1.23 3.42 -6.40
N ASP A 94 0.59 3.42 -7.57
CA ASP A 94 -0.77 3.95 -7.76
C ASP A 94 -1.46 3.10 -8.84
N THR A 95 -2.36 2.23 -8.41
CA THR A 95 -3.02 1.27 -9.30
C THR A 95 -4.51 1.51 -9.39
N ARG A 96 -5.06 1.09 -10.52
CA ARG A 96 -6.50 0.98 -10.78
C ARG A 96 -6.72 -0.25 -11.63
N TYR A 97 -7.56 -1.18 -11.18
CA TYR A 97 -7.88 -2.41 -11.93
C TYR A 97 -9.21 -2.99 -11.43
N LEU A 98 -9.65 -4.08 -12.06
CA LEU A 98 -11.01 -4.61 -11.89
C LEU A 98 -10.99 -6.08 -11.50
N LEU A 99 -11.74 -6.41 -10.45
CA LEU A 99 -11.96 -7.77 -9.98
C LEU A 99 -13.30 -8.30 -10.48
N LYS A 100 -13.37 -9.60 -10.72
CA LYS A 100 -14.62 -10.36 -10.88
C LYS A 100 -14.60 -11.55 -9.93
N THR A 101 -15.53 -11.58 -8.99
CA THR A 101 -15.69 -12.70 -8.05
C THR A 101 -16.33 -13.90 -8.74
N ASP A 102 -16.18 -15.09 -8.14
CA ASP A 102 -16.74 -16.33 -8.70
C ASP A 102 -18.28 -16.35 -8.70
N ASP A 103 -18.92 -15.63 -7.78
CA ASP A 103 -20.38 -15.41 -7.75
C ASP A 103 -20.83 -14.24 -8.65
N GLY A 104 -19.91 -13.64 -9.41
CA GLY A 104 -20.21 -12.74 -10.52
C GLY A 104 -20.18 -11.24 -10.22
N ALA A 105 -19.87 -10.83 -8.98
CA ALA A 105 -19.74 -9.41 -8.65
C ALA A 105 -18.52 -8.77 -9.33
N LEU A 106 -18.67 -7.49 -9.70
CA LEU A 106 -17.58 -6.64 -10.17
C LEU A 106 -17.16 -5.69 -9.06
N ILE A 107 -15.85 -5.56 -8.86
CA ILE A 107 -15.29 -4.72 -7.79
C ILE A 107 -14.12 -3.95 -8.37
N TYR A 108 -14.25 -2.63 -8.45
CA TYR A 108 -13.14 -1.74 -8.75
C TYR A 108 -12.18 -1.71 -7.56
N LEU A 109 -10.88 -1.79 -7.84
CA LEU A 109 -9.83 -1.77 -6.84
C LEU A 109 -8.78 -0.73 -7.19
N GLN A 110 -8.53 0.15 -6.21
CA GLN A 110 -7.35 1.01 -6.19
C GLN A 110 -6.41 0.55 -5.09
N THR A 111 -5.11 0.48 -5.41
CA THR A 111 -4.08 0.35 -4.39
C THR A 111 -3.06 1.47 -4.49
N LYS A 112 -2.60 1.93 -3.33
CA LYS A 112 -1.50 2.90 -3.22
C LYS A 112 -0.48 2.39 -2.24
N GLY A 113 0.79 2.75 -2.42
CA GLY A 113 1.78 2.35 -1.44
C GLY A 113 3.20 2.56 -1.91
N TYR A 114 4.12 1.86 -1.26
CA TYR A 114 5.55 2.06 -1.43
C TYR A 114 6.28 0.74 -1.54
N ARG A 115 7.28 0.71 -2.42
CA ARG A 115 8.31 -0.32 -2.46
C ARG A 115 9.69 0.31 -2.37
N HIS A 116 10.50 -0.11 -1.40
CA HIS A 116 11.90 0.32 -1.31
C HIS A 116 12.76 -0.77 -0.66
N ALA A 117 14.05 -0.76 -0.98
CA ALA A 117 15.04 -1.69 -0.45
C ALA A 117 16.43 -1.03 -0.51
N SER A 118 17.48 -1.75 -0.09
CA SER A 118 18.85 -1.32 -0.38
C SER A 118 19.11 -1.34 -1.91
N PRO A 119 20.07 -0.55 -2.42
CA PRO A 119 20.43 -0.53 -3.84
C PRO A 119 20.78 -1.92 -4.40
N GLU A 120 21.43 -2.77 -3.61
CA GLU A 120 21.83 -4.13 -3.97
C GLU A 120 20.60 -5.01 -4.21
N ILE A 121 19.59 -4.90 -3.34
CA ILE A 121 18.32 -5.62 -3.46
C ILE A 121 17.50 -5.10 -4.64
N LEU A 122 17.43 -3.78 -4.83
CA LEU A 122 16.73 -3.20 -5.98
C LEU A 122 17.34 -3.63 -7.32
N LYS A 123 18.67 -3.77 -7.40
CA LYS A 123 19.36 -4.30 -8.58
C LYS A 123 19.03 -5.78 -8.84
N GLN A 124 18.89 -6.58 -7.80
CA GLN A 124 18.44 -7.98 -7.96
C GLN A 124 17.00 -8.04 -8.47
N LEU A 125 16.10 -7.24 -7.88
CA LEU A 125 14.70 -7.15 -8.30
C LEU A 125 14.54 -6.63 -9.74
N SER A 126 15.39 -5.71 -10.21
CA SER A 126 15.33 -5.19 -11.58
C SER A 126 15.81 -6.20 -12.63
N THR A 127 16.67 -7.13 -12.24
CA THR A 127 17.13 -8.24 -13.11
C THR A 127 16.19 -9.45 -13.10
N GLY A 128 15.08 -9.39 -12.36
CA GLY A 128 14.09 -10.47 -12.30
C GLY A 128 14.55 -11.67 -11.47
N LYS A 129 15.61 -11.53 -10.65
CA LYS A 129 15.97 -12.54 -9.65
C LYS A 129 14.89 -12.63 -8.60
N ASP A 130 14.65 -13.85 -8.13
CA ASP A 130 13.83 -14.06 -6.95
C ASP A 130 14.58 -13.57 -5.71
N VAL A 131 13.92 -12.75 -4.90
CA VAL A 131 14.51 -12.13 -3.71
C VAL A 131 13.54 -12.33 -2.57
N ASP A 132 14.06 -12.79 -1.43
CA ASP A 132 13.28 -12.95 -0.21
C ASP A 132 12.54 -11.63 0.14
N PRO A 133 11.20 -11.66 0.23
CA PRO A 133 10.39 -10.47 0.49
C PRO A 133 10.64 -9.83 1.85
N SER A 134 11.30 -10.51 2.79
CA SER A 134 11.74 -9.91 4.06
C SER A 134 12.81 -8.83 3.87
N GLN A 135 13.52 -8.84 2.73
CA GLN A 135 14.64 -7.94 2.45
C GLN A 135 14.24 -6.60 1.81
N TYR A 136 12.94 -6.40 1.54
CA TYR A 136 12.44 -5.13 1.02
C TYR A 136 11.09 -4.77 1.61
N TYR A 137 10.85 -3.48 1.74
CA TYR A 137 9.53 -2.99 2.10
C TYR A 137 8.66 -2.98 0.85
N PHE A 138 7.47 -3.58 0.94
CA PHE A 138 6.41 -3.43 -0.06
C PHE A 138 5.05 -3.57 0.63
N LYS A 139 4.36 -2.43 0.80
CA LYS A 139 3.08 -2.35 1.52
C LYS A 139 2.11 -1.44 0.77
N LEU A 140 0.83 -1.79 0.83
CA LEU A 140 -0.24 -1.15 0.10
C LEU A 140 -1.40 -0.77 1.04
N THR A 141 -2.11 0.30 0.71
CA THR A 141 -3.51 0.52 1.10
C THR A 141 -4.41 0.10 -0.06
N MET A 142 -5.63 -0.28 0.27
CA MET A 142 -6.61 -0.79 -0.70
C MET A 142 -7.95 -0.06 -0.52
N GLN A 143 -8.54 0.35 -1.62
CA GLN A 143 -9.87 0.96 -1.68
C GLN A 143 -10.70 0.21 -2.73
N PHE A 144 -11.89 -0.20 -2.34
CA PHE A 144 -12.81 -0.98 -3.16
C PHE A 144 -14.06 -0.18 -3.48
N GLU A 145 -14.63 -0.41 -4.66
CA GLU A 145 -15.98 0.07 -5.01
C GLU A 145 -16.77 -1.04 -5.70
N THR A 146 -17.98 -1.30 -5.22
CA THR A 146 -18.92 -2.27 -5.82
C THR A 146 -20.37 -1.94 -5.49
N SER A 147 -21.28 -2.33 -6.39
CA SER A 147 -22.72 -2.30 -6.16
C SER A 147 -23.29 -3.64 -5.68
N ALA A 148 -22.46 -4.69 -5.57
CA ALA A 148 -22.89 -6.01 -5.16
C ALA A 148 -23.21 -6.04 -3.65
N PRO A 149 -24.46 -6.30 -3.23
CA PRO A 149 -24.85 -6.19 -1.82
C PRO A 149 -24.02 -7.06 -0.86
N GLN A 150 -23.64 -8.26 -1.29
CA GLN A 150 -22.84 -9.20 -0.48
C GLN A 150 -21.39 -8.72 -0.23
N TYR A 151 -20.90 -7.78 -1.03
CA TYR A 151 -19.55 -7.19 -0.91
C TYR A 151 -19.56 -5.70 -0.55
N ALA A 152 -20.73 -5.10 -0.33
CA ALA A 152 -20.88 -3.67 -0.06
C ALA A 152 -20.11 -3.21 1.19
N TRP A 153 -19.82 -4.13 2.13
CA TRP A 153 -19.00 -3.86 3.32
C TRP A 153 -17.56 -3.43 2.97
N LEU A 154 -17.02 -3.83 1.82
CA LEU A 154 -15.69 -3.43 1.35
C LEU A 154 -15.61 -1.93 1.03
N ASN A 155 -16.72 -1.32 0.59
CA ASN A 155 -16.77 0.11 0.25
C ASN A 155 -16.48 1.03 1.44
N GLN A 156 -16.61 0.51 2.67
CA GLN A 156 -16.51 1.26 3.92
C GLN A 156 -15.51 0.66 4.91
N THR A 157 -14.65 -0.26 4.46
CA THR A 157 -13.67 -0.94 5.30
C THR A 157 -12.26 -0.61 4.84
N VAL A 158 -11.42 -0.12 5.75
CA VAL A 158 -10.00 0.11 5.45
C VAL A 158 -9.30 -1.23 5.29
N ALA A 159 -8.47 -1.35 4.24
CA ALA A 159 -7.68 -2.53 3.98
C ALA A 159 -6.25 -2.19 3.59
N VAL A 160 -5.35 -3.12 3.88
CA VAL A 160 -3.91 -3.03 3.62
C VAL A 160 -3.39 -4.33 2.99
N GLY A 161 -2.27 -4.23 2.27
CA GLY A 161 -1.62 -5.37 1.64
C GLY A 161 -0.14 -5.47 1.99
N SER A 162 0.35 -6.69 2.20
CA SER A 162 1.78 -7.00 2.26
C SER A 162 2.20 -7.74 1.00
N ALA A 163 3.08 -7.11 0.21
CA ALA A 163 3.34 -7.54 -1.16
C ALA A 163 4.77 -8.04 -1.38
N MET A 164 4.93 -8.84 -2.42
CA MET A 164 6.19 -9.32 -2.94
C MET A 164 6.18 -9.33 -4.47
N ARG A 165 7.35 -9.19 -5.08
CA ARG A 165 7.54 -9.27 -6.52
C ARG A 165 8.00 -10.67 -6.89
N LEU A 166 7.41 -11.26 -7.92
CA LEU A 166 7.80 -12.56 -8.47
C LEU A 166 7.86 -12.45 -10.00
N GLY A 167 9.03 -12.06 -10.53
CA GLY A 167 9.21 -11.84 -11.98
C GLY A 167 8.18 -10.85 -12.57
N LYS A 168 7.33 -11.35 -13.48
CA LYS A 168 6.21 -10.60 -14.09
C LYS A 168 4.90 -10.70 -13.29
N ALA A 169 4.97 -11.01 -12.01
CA ALA A 169 3.83 -11.02 -11.11
C ALA A 169 4.11 -10.25 -9.82
N VAL A 170 3.03 -9.84 -9.16
CA VAL A 170 3.03 -9.37 -7.78
C VAL A 170 2.12 -10.28 -6.98
N ILE A 171 2.60 -10.78 -5.86
CA ILE A 171 1.79 -11.54 -4.89
C ILE A 171 1.61 -10.66 -3.67
N TYR A 172 0.41 -10.57 -3.11
CA TYR A 172 0.22 -9.89 -1.84
C TYR A 172 -0.91 -10.49 -1.02
N ASP A 173 -0.71 -10.49 0.30
CA ASP A 173 -1.74 -10.84 1.26
C ASP A 173 -2.49 -9.57 1.66
N ALA A 174 -3.81 -9.57 1.46
CA ALA A 174 -4.69 -8.47 1.82
C ALA A 174 -5.33 -8.72 3.19
N PHE A 175 -5.47 -7.64 3.95
CA PHE A 175 -6.08 -7.64 5.28
C PHE A 175 -7.04 -6.47 5.43
N THR A 176 -8.14 -6.67 6.14
CA THR A 176 -9.06 -5.61 6.58
C THR A 176 -8.76 -5.20 8.01
N LEU A 177 -8.97 -3.92 8.33
CA LEU A 177 -8.84 -3.41 9.69
C LEU A 177 -10.14 -3.67 10.47
N LYS A 178 -10.01 -4.18 11.70
CA LYS A 178 -11.08 -4.39 12.69
C LYS A 178 -10.75 -3.73 14.01
#